data_AF-A0A3A8MU66-F1
#
_entry.id   AF-A0A3A8MU66-F1
#
_cell.length_a   1.000
_cell.length_b   1.000
_cell.length_c   1.000
_cell.angle_alpha   90.00
_cell.angle_beta   90.00
_cell.angle_gamma   90.00
#
_symmetry.space_group_name_H-M   'P 1'
#
loop_
_entity.id
_entity.type
_entity.pdbx_description
1 polymer ?
#
loop_
_entity_poly.entity_id
_entity_poly.type
_entity_poly.pdbx_seq_one_letter_code
_entity_poly.pdbx_strand_id
1 'polypeptide(L)' 'MPASHVPRVLDDLLPHRGGPLPRVAVIGAGVSGLTLARVLTGAGFSVRVVDKGRGP' A
#
# COMPACT_ATOMS: atom_id res chain seq x y z
N MET A 1 -23.81 21.50 1.54
CA MET A 1 -23.66 20.19 2.23
C MET A 1 -22.33 20.21 2.96
N PRO A 2 -22.26 20.53 4.26
CA PRO A 2 -20.98 20.46 4.98
C PRO A 2 -20.69 18.99 5.29
N ALA A 3 -19.47 18.56 4.94
CA ALA A 3 -18.96 17.24 5.18
C ALA A 3 -19.02 16.89 6.68
N SER A 4 -19.51 15.68 6.95
CA SER A 4 -19.56 15.03 8.24
C SER A 4 -18.24 15.15 9.00
N HIS A 5 -18.34 15.59 10.26
CA HIS A 5 -17.25 15.66 11.22
C HIS A 5 -16.65 14.27 11.46
N VAL A 6 -15.55 13.95 10.78
CA VAL A 6 -14.68 12.87 11.22
C VAL A 6 -14.06 13.32 12.56
N PRO A 7 -14.19 12.56 13.66
CA PRO A 7 -13.65 12.96 14.96
C PRO A 7 -12.12 13.08 14.88
N ARG A 8 -11.56 14.21 15.34
CA ARG A 8 -10.10 14.47 15.39
C ARG A 8 -9.28 13.33 16.03
N VAL A 9 -9.89 12.57 16.94
CA VAL A 9 -9.29 11.38 17.57
C VAL A 9 -8.87 10.33 16.53
N LEU A 10 -9.60 10.20 15.42
CA LEU A 10 -9.23 9.29 14.34
C LEU A 10 -7.99 9.80 13.57
N ASP A 11 -7.83 11.11 13.44
CA ASP A 11 -6.66 11.72 12.79
C ASP A 11 -5.38 11.54 13.64
N ASP A 12 -5.51 11.50 14.97
CA ASP A 12 -4.39 11.28 15.90
C ASP A 12 -3.96 9.80 15.99
N LEU A 13 -4.91 8.87 15.84
CA LEU A 13 -4.66 7.42 15.87
C LEU A 13 -4.15 6.87 14.53
N LEU A 14 -4.45 7.57 13.44
CA LEU A 14 -3.92 7.24 12.12
C LEU A 14 -2.56 7.94 11.98
N PRO A 15 -1.48 7.21 11.61
CA PRO A 15 -0.19 7.85 11.39
C PRO A 15 -0.38 8.98 10.39
N HIS A 16 0.06 10.18 10.77
CA HIS A 16 -0.11 11.40 10.00
C HIS A 16 0.37 11.18 8.55
N ARG A 17 -0.54 10.88 7.63
CA ARG A 17 -0.22 10.70 6.20
C ARG A 17 -0.07 12.07 5.54
N GLY A 18 0.88 12.87 6.03
CA GLY A 18 1.27 14.15 5.42
C GLY A 18 2.43 14.00 4.43
N GLY A 19 2.99 12.80 4.29
CA GLY A 19 4.14 12.51 3.43
C GLY A 19 3.77 11.68 2.18
N PRO A 20 4.70 11.58 1.22
CA PRO A 20 4.52 10.71 0.06
C PRO A 20 4.24 9.27 0.50
N LEU A 21 3.46 8.54 -0.30
CA LEU A 21 3.15 7.12 -0.01
C LEU A 21 4.44 6.31 0.18
N PRO A 22 4.50 5.41 1.17
CA PRO A 22 5.68 4.61 1.43
C PRO A 22 5.98 3.68 0.24
N ARG A 23 7.25 3.33 0.09
CA ARG A 23 7.68 2.30 -0.88
C ARG A 23 7.39 0.92 -0.31
N VAL A 24 6.91 0.01 -1.15
CA VAL A 24 6.49 -1.34 -0.75
C VAL A 24 7.34 -2.39 -1.46
N ALA A 25 7.88 -3.34 -0.71
CA ALA A 25 8.45 -4.57 -1.24
C ALA A 25 7.44 -5.72 -1.04
N VAL A 26 7.04 -6.38 -2.12
CA VAL A 26 6.21 -7.59 -2.09
C VAL A 26 7.12 -8.79 -2.30
N ILE A 27 7.14 -9.70 -1.33
CA ILE A 27 7.94 -10.94 -1.41
C ILE A 27 7.04 -12.08 -1.89
N GLY A 28 7.36 -12.65 -3.05
CA GLY A 28 6.59 -13.68 -3.75
C GLY A 28 5.78 -13.11 -4.93
N ALA A 29 6.01 -13.64 -6.13
CA ALA A 29 5.31 -13.33 -7.39
C ALA A 29 4.26 -14.40 -7.74
N GLY A 30 3.71 -15.08 -6.74
CA GLY A 30 2.51 -15.91 -6.89
C GLY A 30 1.25 -15.07 -7.10
N VAL A 31 0.10 -15.74 -7.23
CA VAL A 31 -1.20 -15.10 -7.46
C VAL A 31 -1.56 -14.01 -6.44
N SER A 32 -1.32 -14.26 -5.16
CA SER A 32 -1.58 -13.28 -4.09
C SER A 32 -0.63 -12.07 -4.17
N GLY A 33 0.66 -12.31 -4.37
CA GLY A 33 1.67 -11.26 -4.46
C GLY A 33 1.47 -10.34 -5.65
N LEU A 34 1.18 -10.89 -6.84
CA LEU A 34 0.90 -10.09 -8.03
C LEU A 34 -0.44 -9.34 -7.93
N THR A 35 -1.45 -9.95 -7.32
CA THR A 35 -2.74 -9.28 -7.07
C THR A 35 -2.56 -8.09 -6.13
N LEU A 36 -1.84 -8.28 -5.03
CA LEU A 36 -1.51 -7.22 -4.09
C LEU A 36 -0.70 -6.11 -4.77
N ALA A 37 0.33 -6.46 -5.53
CA ALA A 37 1.17 -5.48 -6.23
C ALA A 37 0.36 -4.62 -7.21
N ARG A 38 -0.60 -5.22 -7.93
CA ARG A 38 -1.51 -4.48 -8.83
C ARG A 38 -2.40 -3.52 -8.05
N VAL A 39 -3.02 -3.97 -6.97
CA VAL A 39 -3.88 -3.13 -6.13
C VAL A 39 -3.10 -1.95 -5.55
N LEU A 40 -1.92 -2.19 -4.98
CA LEU A 40 -1.09 -1.15 -4.38
C LEU A 40 -0.53 -0.17 -5.42
N THR A 41 -0.14 -0.65 -6.60
CA THR A 41 0.28 0.22 -7.70
C THR A 41 -0.88 1.11 -8.16
N GLY A 42 -2.08 0.54 -8.31
CA GLY A 42 -3.29 1.31 -8.64
C GLY A 42 -3.68 2.34 -7.57
N ALA A 43 -3.31 2.10 -6.31
CA ALA A 43 -3.47 3.04 -5.21
C ALA A 43 -2.32 4.08 -5.10
N GLY A 44 -1.36 4.08 -6.03
CA GLY A 44 -0.28 5.06 -6.12
C GLY A 44 0.99 4.73 -5.33
N PHE A 45 1.11 3.55 -4.74
CA PHE A 45 2.32 3.14 -4.03
C PHE A 45 3.44 2.81 -5.02
N SER A 46 4.69 3.11 -4.64
CA SER A 46 5.88 2.63 -5.37
C SER A 46 6.18 1.19 -4.93
N VAL A 47 5.85 0.22 -5.79
CA VAL A 47 5.91 -1.21 -5.47
C VAL A 47 7.08 -1.91 -6.19
N ARG A 48 7.83 -2.75 -5.47
CA ARG A 48 8.80 -3.69 -6.03
C ARG A 48 8.43 -5.12 -5.63
N VAL A 49 8.23 -5.99 -6.62
CA VAL A 49 8.03 -7.43 -6.37
C VAL A 49 9.39 -8.13 -6.43
N VAL A 50 9.67 -8.97 -5.44
CA VAL A 50 10.85 -9.83 -5.38
C VAL A 50 10.36 -11.26 -5.27
N ASP A 51 10.83 -12.11 -6.17
CA ASP A 51 10.58 -13.54 -6.13
C ASP A 51 11.91 -14.27 -6.26
N LYS A 52 11.99 -15.48 -5.71
CA LYS A 52 13.16 -16.35 -5.85
C LYS A 52 13.43 -16.68 -7.33
N GLY A 53 12.43 -16.54 -8.20
CA GLY A 53 12.42 -17.12 -9.52
C GLY A 53 12.31 -18.64 -9.44
N ARG A 54 12.13 -19.29 -10.59
CA ARG A 54 12.43 -20.71 -10.67
C ARG A 54 13.95 -20.85 -10.65
N GLY A 55 14.48 -21.74 -9.81
CA GLY A 55 15.90 -22.09 -9.85
C GLY A 55 16.26 -22.74 -11.20
N PRO A 56 17.54 -23.10 -11.43
CA PRO A 56 17.81 -24.15 -12.41
C PRO A 56 16.91 -25.37 -12.17
#